data_AF-A0ABD0Y2L7-F1
#
_entry.id   AF-A0ABD0Y2L7-F1
#
_cell.length_a   1.000
_cell.length_b   1.000
_cell.length_c   1.000
_cell.angle_alpha   90.00
_cell.angle_beta   90.00
_cell.angle_gamma   90.00
#
_symmetry.space_group_name_H-M   'P 1'
#
loop_
_entity.id
_entity.type
_entity.pdbx_description
1 polymer ?
#
loop_
_entity_poly.entity_id
_entity_poly.type
_entity_poly.pdbx_seq_one_letter_code
_entity_poly.pdbx_strand_id
1 'polypeptide(L)'
;MVKQARDQLESNETQTDIKTVLEASCKVIPMHVVREDCIKLMDDFAADLIDTLASQMNPQVVCSVAGLCNNNRVHRLEEEYYRNLCGHAGSYSDSCASVVTIYKDEIQAFLLKNANSAGNNVCSLVGVCKEKYHNHKNGLVRVPISHDSVSTVRLEDGDVACDFCVQMVGHLRDILIANSSKDTFKLVLTGICNQMTAYKEECLHLVSEYYEVMYDFLVEELNGPVLCKMVGLCHPSSGQNIEVHLRPLIYTNTETVLKVGKHVGNNKKSK
;
A
#
# COMPACT_ATOMS: atom_id res chain seq x y z
N MET A 1 1.48 18.29 12.60
CA MET A 1 0.42 19.32 12.47
C MET A 1 -0.28 19.59 13.80
N VAL A 2 -0.84 18.60 14.50
CA VAL A 2 -1.51 18.81 15.79
C VAL A 2 -0.61 19.46 16.84
N LYS A 3 0.64 18.98 16.98
CA LYS A 3 1.63 19.61 17.86
C LYS A 3 1.85 21.09 17.54
N GLN A 4 2.10 21.41 16.26
CA GLN A 4 2.33 22.80 15.83
C GLN A 4 1.12 23.71 16.09
N ALA A 5 -0.10 23.19 15.93
CA ALA A 5 -1.32 23.95 16.24
C ALA A 5 -1.48 24.17 17.75
N ARG A 6 -1.11 23.19 18.58
CA ARG A 6 -1.05 23.34 20.04
C ARG A 6 0.01 24.36 20.45
N ASP A 7 1.22 24.26 19.91
CA ASP A 7 2.32 25.19 20.19
C ASP A 7 1.94 26.63 19.79
N GLN A 8 1.20 26.81 18.69
CA GLN A 8 0.66 28.11 18.30
C GLN A 8 -0.42 28.62 19.26
N LEU A 9 -1.30 27.75 19.74
CA LEU A 9 -2.31 28.10 20.73
C LEU A 9 -1.69 28.53 22.07
N GLU A 10 -0.64 27.83 22.50
CA GLU A 10 0.12 28.14 23.72
C GLU A 10 1.05 29.36 23.54
N SER A 11 1.19 29.92 22.33
CA SER A 11 2.07 31.07 22.10
C SER A 11 1.54 32.36 22.70
N ASN A 12 2.43 33.17 23.28
CA ASN A 12 2.07 34.43 23.95
C ASN A 12 1.25 35.38 23.05
N GLU A 13 1.49 35.40 21.74
CA GLU A 13 0.74 36.20 20.78
C GLU A 13 -0.74 35.75 20.74
N THR A 14 -0.99 34.46 20.48
CA THR A 14 -2.35 33.90 20.44
C THR A 14 -3.08 34.06 21.78
N GLN A 15 -2.39 33.85 22.91
CA GLN A 15 -3.00 34.04 24.23
C GLN A 15 -3.46 35.50 24.43
N THR A 16 -2.62 36.46 24.00
CA THR A 16 -2.93 37.90 24.09
C THR A 16 -4.11 38.27 23.20
N ASP A 17 -4.17 37.72 22.00
CA ASP A 17 -5.28 37.97 21.07
C ASP A 17 -6.61 37.44 21.62
N ILE A 18 -6.62 36.20 22.15
CA ILE A 18 -7.82 35.60 22.77
C ILE A 18 -8.28 36.45 23.96
N LYS A 19 -7.33 36.84 24.83
CA LYS A 19 -7.61 37.69 25.98
C LYS A 19 -8.23 39.03 25.56
N THR A 20 -7.64 39.68 24.56
CA THR A 20 -8.10 40.98 24.05
C THR A 20 -9.53 40.89 23.51
N VAL A 21 -9.87 39.81 22.81
CA VAL A 21 -11.22 39.57 22.28
C VAL A 21 -12.22 39.36 23.41
N LEU A 22 -11.88 38.59 24.44
CA LEU A 22 -12.75 38.34 25.58
C LEU A 22 -12.99 39.63 26.40
N GLU A 23 -11.92 40.38 26.70
CA GLU A 23 -11.99 41.66 27.41
C GLU A 23 -12.77 42.74 26.65
N ALA A 24 -12.80 42.69 25.32
CA ALA A 24 -13.50 43.70 24.50
C ALA A 24 -15.01 43.77 24.84
N SER A 25 -15.60 42.65 25.23
CA SER A 25 -17.00 42.59 25.67
C SER A 25 -17.23 43.37 26.98
N CYS A 26 -16.28 43.32 27.91
CA CYS A 26 -16.33 44.06 29.18
C CYS A 26 -16.20 45.58 28.99
N LYS A 27 -15.50 46.03 27.94
CA LYS A 27 -15.29 47.46 27.65
C LYS A 27 -16.58 48.21 27.29
N VAL A 28 -17.62 47.49 26.90
CA VAL A 28 -18.96 48.04 26.61
C VAL A 28 -19.71 48.40 27.91
N ILE A 29 -19.31 47.84 29.05
CA ILE A 29 -19.99 48.05 30.34
C ILE A 29 -19.69 49.48 30.86
N PRO A 30 -20.72 50.33 31.08
CA PRO A 30 -20.54 51.72 31.49
C PRO A 30 -20.22 51.88 32.98
N MET A 31 -20.52 50.89 33.82
CA MET A 31 -20.17 50.90 35.24
C MET A 31 -18.72 50.43 35.46
N HIS A 32 -17.88 51.31 36.01
CA HIS A 32 -16.44 51.05 36.21
C HIS A 32 -16.16 49.81 37.08
N VAL A 33 -16.86 49.66 38.21
CA VAL A 33 -16.63 48.54 39.14
C VAL A 33 -16.94 47.20 38.47
N VAL A 34 -18.05 47.12 37.74
CA VAL A 34 -18.49 45.91 37.03
C VAL A 34 -17.57 45.60 35.84
N ARG A 35 -17.05 46.62 35.15
CA ARG A 35 -16.08 46.46 34.08
C ARG A 35 -14.78 45.82 34.59
N GLU A 36 -14.24 46.31 35.68
CA GLU A 36 -12.99 45.79 36.27
C GLU A 36 -13.13 44.33 36.70
N ASP A 37 -14.25 43.99 37.35
CA ASP A 37 -14.53 42.61 37.76
C ASP A 37 -14.77 41.69 36.55
N CYS A 38 -15.43 42.20 35.50
CA CYS A 38 -15.60 41.49 34.23
C CYS A 38 -14.26 41.18 33.56
N ILE A 39 -13.33 42.15 33.51
CA ILE A 39 -12.00 41.96 32.90
C ILE A 39 -11.25 40.85 33.64
N LYS A 40 -11.20 40.88 34.98
CA LYS A 40 -10.53 39.83 35.78
C LYS A 40 -11.14 38.45 35.53
N LEU A 41 -12.47 38.37 35.45
CA LEU A 41 -13.15 37.11 35.15
C LEU A 41 -12.82 36.60 33.73
N MET A 42 -12.74 37.50 32.75
CA MET A 42 -12.35 37.14 31.39
C MET A 42 -10.89 36.69 31.30
N ASP A 43 -10.00 37.26 32.12
CA ASP A 43 -8.59 36.85 32.20
C ASP A 43 -8.46 35.40 32.68
N ASP A 44 -9.13 35.07 33.79
CA ASP A 44 -9.13 33.72 34.35
C ASP A 44 -9.77 32.73 33.35
N PHE A 45 -10.89 33.12 32.74
CA PHE A 45 -11.57 32.29 31.75
C PHE A 45 -10.74 32.06 30.49
N ALA A 46 -9.98 33.06 30.02
CA ALA A 46 -9.10 32.94 28.88
C ALA A 46 -8.02 31.88 29.12
N ALA A 47 -7.38 31.91 30.31
CA ALA A 47 -6.37 30.94 30.69
C ALA A 47 -6.94 29.51 30.73
N ASP A 48 -8.08 29.31 31.41
CA ASP A 48 -8.74 28.00 31.50
C ASP A 48 -9.17 27.46 30.13
N LEU A 49 -9.65 28.35 29.24
CA LEU A 49 -10.04 28.00 27.88
C LEU A 49 -8.83 27.52 27.07
N ILE A 50 -7.71 28.24 27.11
CA ILE A 50 -6.49 27.89 26.40
C ILE A 50 -5.95 26.55 26.90
N ASP A 51 -5.87 26.35 28.21
CA ASP A 51 -5.41 25.10 28.81
C ASP A 51 -6.32 23.90 28.47
N THR A 52 -7.64 24.11 28.48
CA THR A 52 -8.61 23.08 28.10
C THR A 52 -8.46 22.70 26.63
N LEU A 53 -8.29 23.68 25.74
CA LEU A 53 -8.09 23.41 24.31
C LEU A 53 -6.74 22.73 24.05
N ALA A 54 -5.66 23.21 24.65
CA ALA A 54 -4.33 22.64 24.50
C ALA A 54 -4.24 21.20 25.04
N SER A 55 -4.90 20.92 26.18
CA SER A 55 -4.94 19.57 26.76
C SER A 55 -5.74 18.57 25.91
N GLN A 56 -6.81 19.02 25.25
CA GLN A 56 -7.57 18.19 24.31
C GLN A 56 -6.88 18.01 22.95
N MET A 57 -5.90 18.85 22.60
CA MET A 57 -5.07 18.72 21.40
C MET A 57 -3.94 17.68 21.54
N ASN A 58 -4.19 16.57 22.24
CA ASN A 58 -3.26 15.44 22.25
C ASN A 58 -3.16 14.84 20.83
N PRO A 59 -1.96 14.77 20.23
CA PRO A 59 -1.79 14.26 18.87
C PRO A 59 -2.38 12.87 18.64
N GLN A 60 -2.31 11.97 19.62
CA GLN A 60 -2.84 10.60 19.50
C GLN A 60 -4.36 10.56 19.57
N VAL A 61 -4.95 11.37 20.46
CA VAL A 61 -6.41 11.48 20.61
C VAL A 61 -6.99 12.11 19.36
N VAL A 62 -6.44 13.23 18.89
CA VAL A 62 -6.89 13.89 17.66
C VAL A 62 -6.71 12.98 16.45
N CYS A 63 -5.58 12.27 16.34
CA CYS A 63 -5.35 11.34 15.26
C CYS A 63 -6.36 10.17 15.25
N SER A 64 -6.71 9.65 16.43
CA SER A 64 -7.68 8.55 16.57
C SER A 64 -9.11 9.01 16.30
N VAL A 65 -9.53 10.16 16.84
CA VAL A 65 -10.87 10.73 16.64
C VAL A 65 -11.08 11.17 15.20
N ALA A 66 -10.05 11.75 14.57
CA ALA A 66 -10.07 12.06 13.14
C ALA A 66 -10.02 10.82 12.24
N GLY A 67 -9.90 9.61 12.82
CA GLY A 67 -9.81 8.35 12.09
C GLY A 67 -8.55 8.25 11.22
N LEU A 68 -7.49 8.97 11.57
CA LEU A 68 -6.20 8.94 10.88
C LEU A 68 -5.29 7.86 11.48
N CYS A 69 -5.34 7.68 12.80
CA CYS A 69 -4.72 6.57 13.52
C CYS A 69 -5.75 5.45 13.68
N ASN A 70 -5.32 4.19 13.55
CA ASN A 70 -6.20 3.00 13.59
C ASN A 70 -7.32 3.02 12.54
N ASN A 71 -7.02 3.59 11.37
CA ASN A 71 -7.96 3.63 10.27
C ASN A 71 -8.13 2.21 9.70
N ASN A 72 -9.31 1.61 9.88
CA ASN A 72 -9.65 0.30 9.33
C ASN A 72 -9.50 0.22 7.80
N ARG A 73 -9.56 1.35 7.09
CA ARG A 73 -9.27 1.43 5.66
C ARG A 73 -7.78 1.33 5.39
N VAL A 74 -6.94 2.01 6.17
CA VAL A 74 -5.47 1.91 6.04
C VAL A 74 -4.98 0.53 6.46
N HIS A 75 -5.49 -0.03 7.55
CA HIS A 75 -5.21 -1.42 7.94
C HIS A 75 -5.64 -2.42 6.86
N ARG A 76 -6.80 -2.23 6.23
CA ARG A 76 -7.22 -3.09 5.13
C ARG A 76 -6.33 -2.94 3.89
N LEU A 77 -5.90 -1.72 3.57
CA LEU A 77 -4.97 -1.48 2.46
C LEU A 77 -3.61 -2.09 2.72
N GLU A 78 -3.13 -2.04 3.96
CA GLU A 78 -1.87 -2.68 4.37
C GLU A 78 -1.96 -4.21 4.22
N GLU A 79 -3.05 -4.79 4.70
CA GLU A 79 -3.35 -6.21 4.55
C GLU A 79 -3.56 -6.65 3.09
N GLU A 80 -4.22 -5.82 2.29
CA GLU A 80 -4.42 -6.05 0.86
C GLU A 80 -3.11 -5.93 0.08
N TYR A 81 -2.25 -4.99 0.47
CA TYR A 81 -0.92 -4.84 -0.11
C TYR A 81 -0.05 -6.07 0.16
N TYR A 82 -0.02 -6.58 1.39
CA TYR A 82 0.73 -7.79 1.71
C TYR A 82 0.15 -9.05 1.06
N ARG A 83 -1.18 -9.17 0.98
CA ARG A 83 -1.84 -10.24 0.23
C ARG A 83 -1.53 -10.18 -1.26
N ASN A 84 -1.53 -9.00 -1.86
CA ASN A 84 -1.15 -8.84 -3.26
C ASN A 84 0.34 -9.13 -3.48
N LEU A 85 1.21 -8.60 -2.62
CA LEU A 85 2.66 -8.85 -2.69
C LEU A 85 2.97 -10.35 -2.62
N CYS A 86 2.43 -11.05 -1.62
CA CYS A 86 2.69 -12.48 -1.43
C CYS A 86 1.85 -13.38 -2.33
N GLY A 87 0.73 -12.88 -2.89
CA GLY A 87 -0.07 -13.61 -3.87
C GLY A 87 0.68 -13.90 -5.17
N HIS A 88 1.71 -13.10 -5.49
CA HIS A 88 2.60 -13.34 -6.63
C HIS A 88 3.75 -14.30 -6.32
N ALA A 89 3.91 -14.74 -5.06
CA ALA A 89 4.98 -15.66 -4.66
C ALA A 89 4.68 -17.13 -5.00
N GLY A 90 3.57 -17.41 -5.69
CA GLY A 90 3.19 -18.76 -6.12
C GLY A 90 3.10 -19.73 -4.94
N SER A 91 3.85 -20.83 -5.00
CA SER A 91 3.93 -21.84 -3.94
C SER A 91 4.40 -21.31 -2.59
N TYR A 92 5.08 -20.16 -2.58
CA TYR A 92 5.64 -19.56 -1.38
C TYR A 92 4.73 -18.48 -0.79
N SER A 93 3.49 -18.32 -1.26
CA SER A 93 2.58 -17.28 -0.78
C SER A 93 2.43 -17.27 0.74
N ASP A 94 2.32 -18.46 1.35
CA ASP A 94 2.11 -18.60 2.79
C ASP A 94 3.39 -18.34 3.59
N SER A 95 4.53 -18.79 3.07
CA SER A 95 5.84 -18.50 3.65
C SER A 95 6.16 -17.01 3.55
N CYS A 96 5.88 -16.39 2.40
CA CYS A 96 5.97 -14.95 2.20
C CYS A 96 5.07 -14.21 3.19
N ALA A 97 3.81 -14.60 3.32
CA ALA A 97 2.87 -13.96 4.23
C ALA A 97 3.34 -14.08 5.69
N SER A 98 3.87 -15.24 6.08
CA SER A 98 4.46 -15.48 7.40
C SER A 98 5.66 -14.57 7.66
N VAL A 99 6.63 -14.53 6.73
CA VAL A 99 7.83 -13.68 6.82
C VAL A 99 7.44 -12.20 6.89
N VAL A 100 6.57 -11.75 6.00
CA VAL A 100 6.08 -10.36 5.97
C VAL A 100 5.35 -10.00 7.25
N THR A 101 4.61 -10.93 7.84
CA THR A 101 3.91 -10.71 9.11
C THR A 101 4.88 -10.66 10.29
N ILE A 102 5.87 -11.57 10.34
CA ILE A 102 6.89 -11.62 11.41
C ILE A 102 7.74 -10.35 11.42
N TYR A 103 8.18 -9.91 10.24
CA TYR A 103 9.06 -8.74 10.10
C TYR A 103 8.29 -7.44 9.82
N LYS A 104 6.97 -7.41 10.03
CA LYS A 104 6.11 -6.28 9.68
C LYS A 104 6.63 -4.95 10.23
N ASP A 105 6.92 -4.91 11.53
CA ASP A 105 7.36 -3.69 12.21
C ASP A 105 8.74 -3.22 11.72
N GLU A 106 9.65 -4.15 11.43
CA GLU A 106 10.98 -3.86 10.91
C GLU A 106 10.93 -3.36 9.46
N ILE A 107 10.12 -4.01 8.62
CA ILE A 107 9.84 -3.59 7.25
C ILE A 107 9.23 -2.18 7.26
N GLN A 108 8.25 -1.94 8.13
CA GLN A 108 7.59 -0.65 8.24
C GLN A 108 8.57 0.43 8.73
N ALA A 109 9.41 0.14 9.73
CA ALA A 109 10.44 1.06 10.22
C ALA A 109 11.49 1.38 9.14
N PHE A 110 11.92 0.36 8.38
CA PHE A 110 12.83 0.52 7.25
C PHE A 110 12.22 1.39 6.14
N LEU A 111 10.97 1.12 5.78
CA LEU A 111 10.23 1.90 4.79
C LEU A 111 10.07 3.35 5.26
N LEU A 112 9.69 3.60 6.52
CA LEU A 112 9.54 4.96 7.06
C LEU A 112 10.88 5.71 7.11
N LYS A 113 11.97 5.02 7.45
CA LYS A 113 13.32 5.58 7.45
C LYS A 113 13.80 5.97 6.04
N ASN A 114 13.38 5.22 5.02
CA ASN A 114 13.85 5.39 3.65
C ASN A 114 12.86 6.11 2.72
N ALA A 115 11.61 6.27 3.11
CA ALA A 115 10.57 6.98 2.37
C ALA A 115 10.84 8.48 2.20
N ASN A 116 11.78 9.04 2.96
CA ASN A 116 12.23 10.43 2.82
C ASN A 116 13.58 10.54 2.08
N SER A 117 14.26 9.42 1.83
CA SER A 117 15.67 9.36 1.42
C SER A 117 15.86 9.24 -0.10
N ALA A 118 14.81 8.85 -0.84
CA ALA A 118 14.88 8.56 -2.28
C ALA A 118 14.27 9.64 -3.18
N GLY A 119 13.93 10.82 -2.66
CA GLY A 119 13.27 11.89 -3.43
C GLY A 119 11.80 11.63 -3.78
N ASN A 120 11.30 10.40 -3.59
CA ASN A 120 9.90 10.05 -3.69
C ASN A 120 9.28 10.04 -2.29
N ASN A 121 8.57 11.13 -1.96
CA ASN A 121 7.85 11.20 -0.70
C ASN A 121 6.74 10.13 -0.67
N VAL A 122 6.51 9.50 0.49
CA VAL A 122 5.44 8.51 0.70
C VAL A 122 4.07 9.04 0.28
N CYS A 123 3.91 10.36 0.33
CA CYS A 123 2.70 11.09 0.01
C CYS A 123 2.36 11.09 -1.50
N SER A 124 3.37 11.00 -2.38
CA SER A 124 3.24 10.77 -3.82
C SER A 124 2.91 9.31 -4.11
N LEU A 125 3.49 8.38 -3.36
CA LEU A 125 3.23 6.94 -3.50
C LEU A 125 1.78 6.59 -3.11
N VAL A 126 1.25 7.19 -2.05
CA VAL A 126 -0.11 6.94 -1.54
C VAL A 126 -1.15 7.93 -2.08
N GLY A 127 -0.77 8.83 -2.99
CA GLY A 127 -1.68 9.74 -3.69
C GLY A 127 -2.34 10.80 -2.82
N VAL A 128 -1.71 11.20 -1.71
CA VAL A 128 -2.24 12.20 -0.76
C VAL A 128 -1.52 13.56 -0.87
N CYS A 129 -0.62 13.73 -1.84
CA CYS A 129 0.15 14.95 -1.99
C CYS A 129 -0.61 16.08 -2.65
N LYS A 130 -0.57 17.24 -1.99
CA LYS A 130 -1.27 18.46 -2.41
C LYS A 130 -0.42 19.25 -3.41
N GLU A 131 -1.03 19.71 -4.49
CA GLU A 131 -0.39 20.38 -5.64
C GLU A 131 0.62 21.48 -5.24
N LYS A 132 0.32 22.23 -4.17
CA LYS A 132 1.18 23.32 -3.64
C LYS A 132 2.57 22.89 -3.14
N TYR A 133 2.86 21.59 -3.09
CA TYR A 133 4.14 21.03 -2.64
C TYR A 133 4.96 20.38 -3.76
N HIS A 134 4.48 20.41 -5.01
CA HIS A 134 5.28 19.98 -6.15
C HIS A 134 6.21 21.11 -6.60
N ASN A 135 7.52 20.85 -6.61
CA ASN A 135 8.52 21.76 -7.14
C ASN A 135 9.14 21.12 -8.38
N HIS A 136 8.42 21.21 -9.51
CA HIS A 136 8.93 20.79 -10.82
C HIS A 136 8.90 22.02 -11.72
N LYS A 137 10.00 22.32 -12.41
CA LYS A 137 10.05 23.40 -13.40
C LYS A 137 8.98 23.15 -14.46
N ASN A 138 8.14 24.16 -14.72
CA ASN A 138 7.07 24.14 -15.70
C ASN A 138 7.54 23.54 -17.04
N GLY A 139 6.89 22.46 -17.49
CA GLY A 139 7.22 21.83 -18.78
C GLY A 139 6.79 20.37 -18.96
N LEU A 140 6.24 19.70 -17.93
CA LEU A 140 5.76 18.34 -18.07
C LEU A 140 4.24 18.30 -18.26
N VAL A 141 3.81 17.56 -19.28
CA VAL A 141 2.42 17.31 -19.64
C VAL A 141 1.68 16.73 -18.43
N ARG A 142 0.60 17.40 -18.01
CA ARG A 142 -0.29 16.91 -16.96
C ARG A 142 -1.15 15.78 -17.52
N VAL A 143 -0.92 14.55 -17.06
CA VAL A 143 -1.89 13.46 -17.23
C VAL A 143 -2.85 13.51 -16.04
N PRO A 144 -4.17 13.64 -16.24
CA PRO A 144 -5.13 13.62 -15.15
C PRO A 144 -5.20 12.22 -14.52
N ILE A 145 -4.93 12.13 -13.22
CA ILE A 145 -5.09 10.88 -12.45
C ILE A 145 -6.51 10.89 -11.88
N SER A 146 -7.38 10.02 -12.40
CA SER A 146 -8.69 9.71 -11.81
C SER A 146 -8.51 8.88 -10.54
N HIS A 147 -9.27 9.22 -9.50
CA HIS A 147 -9.18 8.70 -8.12
C HIS A 147 -9.69 7.25 -7.90
N ASP A 148 -9.73 6.40 -8.92
CA ASP A 148 -10.12 4.99 -8.75
C ASP A 148 -8.92 4.07 -8.97
N SER A 149 -8.55 3.35 -7.90
CA SER A 149 -7.68 2.15 -7.82
C SER A 149 -6.39 2.16 -8.65
N VAL A 150 -5.24 2.04 -7.95
CA VAL A 150 -3.92 1.57 -8.45
C VAL A 150 -3.78 1.66 -9.98
N SER A 151 -3.16 2.74 -10.45
CA SER A 151 -2.97 3.02 -11.87
C SER A 151 -2.37 1.82 -12.61
N THR A 152 -3.26 1.04 -13.23
CA THR A 152 -2.95 0.38 -14.49
C THR A 152 -2.69 1.50 -15.49
N VAL A 153 -1.48 1.51 -16.06
CA VAL A 153 -1.14 2.42 -17.14
C VAL A 153 -2.07 2.11 -18.30
N ARG A 154 -3.14 2.89 -18.47
CA ARG A 154 -3.89 2.93 -19.73
C ARG A 154 -3.12 3.80 -20.71
N LEU A 155 -2.17 3.17 -21.39
CA LEU A 155 -1.78 3.65 -22.71
C LEU A 155 -3.00 3.39 -23.61
N GLU A 156 -3.51 4.43 -24.26
CA GLU A 156 -4.50 4.28 -25.33
C GLU A 156 -3.95 3.42 -26.50
N ASP A 157 -2.65 3.13 -26.49
CA ASP A 157 -1.97 2.13 -27.31
C ASP A 157 -1.88 0.76 -26.59
N GLY A 158 -3.03 0.23 -26.15
CA GLY A 158 -3.10 -1.05 -25.42
C GLY A 158 -2.50 -2.25 -26.16
N ASP A 159 -2.30 -2.14 -27.48
CA ASP A 159 -1.68 -3.18 -28.30
C ASP A 159 -0.14 -3.16 -28.19
N VAL A 160 0.53 -2.00 -28.23
CA VAL A 160 2.02 -1.97 -28.31
C VAL A 160 2.68 -2.49 -27.03
N ALA A 161 2.18 -2.07 -25.86
CA ALA A 161 2.73 -2.52 -24.58
C ALA A 161 2.41 -3.99 -24.29
N CYS A 162 1.19 -4.44 -24.67
CA CYS A 162 0.80 -5.83 -24.56
C CYS A 162 1.63 -6.71 -25.51
N ASP A 163 1.76 -6.32 -26.78
CA ASP A 163 2.53 -7.03 -27.80
C ASP A 163 4.00 -7.12 -27.42
N PHE A 164 4.58 -6.03 -26.91
CA PHE A 164 5.95 -6.04 -26.41
C PHE A 164 6.11 -7.01 -25.24
N CYS A 165 5.18 -7.01 -24.28
CA CYS A 165 5.20 -7.95 -23.18
C CYS A 165 5.10 -9.41 -23.68
N VAL A 166 4.14 -9.69 -24.55
CA VAL A 166 3.91 -11.04 -25.10
C VAL A 166 5.13 -11.53 -25.86
N GLN A 167 5.73 -10.67 -26.69
CA GLN A 167 6.95 -10.99 -27.43
C GLN A 167 8.15 -11.20 -26.51
N MET A 168 8.31 -10.36 -25.47
CA MET A 168 9.41 -10.49 -24.52
C MET A 168 9.31 -11.78 -23.71
N VAL A 169 8.12 -12.14 -23.22
CA VAL A 169 7.89 -13.40 -22.50
C VAL A 169 8.10 -14.60 -23.40
N GLY A 170 7.64 -14.53 -24.66
CA GLY A 170 7.89 -15.56 -25.67
C GLY A 170 9.37 -15.74 -25.94
N HIS A 171 10.09 -14.64 -26.20
CA HIS A 171 11.53 -14.67 -26.46
C HIS A 171 12.33 -15.17 -25.26
N LEU A 172 11.95 -14.76 -24.03
CA LEU A 172 12.55 -15.25 -22.80
C LEU A 172 12.36 -16.75 -22.64
N ARG A 173 11.13 -17.25 -22.86
CA ARG A 173 10.84 -18.69 -22.84
C ARG A 173 11.70 -19.42 -23.86
N ASP A 174 11.73 -18.94 -25.10
CA ASP A 174 12.50 -19.55 -26.19
C ASP A 174 13.99 -19.62 -25.86
N ILE A 175 14.56 -18.57 -25.27
CA ILE A 175 15.97 -18.58 -24.82
C ILE A 175 16.20 -19.59 -23.71
N LEU A 176 15.28 -19.70 -22.75
CA LEU A 176 15.43 -20.57 -21.57
C LEU A 176 15.26 -22.07 -21.91
N ILE A 177 14.41 -22.38 -22.88
CA ILE A 177 14.10 -23.77 -23.25
C ILE A 177 14.77 -24.22 -24.56
N ALA A 178 15.43 -23.32 -25.30
CA ALA A 178 16.12 -23.67 -26.54
C ALA A 178 17.23 -24.71 -26.28
N ASN A 179 17.03 -25.91 -26.83
CA ASN A 179 17.98 -27.02 -26.77
C ASN A 179 18.39 -27.43 -25.34
N SER A 180 17.60 -27.09 -24.32
CA SER A 180 17.84 -27.54 -22.95
C SER A 180 16.97 -28.78 -22.68
N SER A 181 17.58 -29.81 -22.10
CA SER A 181 16.82 -30.89 -21.46
C SER A 181 16.60 -30.54 -19.98
N LYS A 182 15.65 -31.23 -19.33
CA LYS A 182 15.41 -31.10 -17.89
C LYS A 182 16.69 -31.32 -17.07
N ASP A 183 17.55 -32.24 -17.50
CA ASP A 183 18.86 -32.50 -16.88
C ASP A 183 19.87 -31.37 -17.13
N THR A 184 19.92 -30.82 -18.34
CA THR A 184 20.76 -29.65 -18.65
C THR A 184 20.34 -28.43 -17.83
N PHE A 185 19.04 -28.21 -17.67
CA PHE A 185 18.49 -27.14 -16.85
C PHE A 185 18.88 -27.29 -15.38
N LYS A 186 18.77 -28.50 -14.81
CA LYS A 186 19.24 -28.82 -13.45
C LYS A 186 20.72 -28.50 -13.26
N LEU A 187 21.54 -28.85 -14.26
CA LEU A 187 22.98 -28.66 -14.21
C LEU A 187 23.36 -27.17 -14.23
N VAL A 188 22.66 -26.35 -15.02
CA VAL A 188 22.82 -24.89 -15.03
C VAL A 188 22.47 -24.30 -13.67
N LEU A 189 21.31 -24.66 -13.10
CA LEU A 189 20.88 -24.17 -11.79
C LEU A 189 21.85 -24.59 -10.68
N THR A 190 22.33 -25.83 -10.72
CA THR A 190 23.34 -26.36 -9.80
C THR A 190 24.68 -25.64 -9.96
N GLY A 191 25.06 -25.29 -11.20
CA GLY A 191 26.23 -24.46 -11.48
C GLY A 191 26.13 -23.07 -10.85
N ILE A 192 24.96 -22.43 -10.93
CA ILE A 192 24.69 -21.14 -10.29
C ILE A 192 24.77 -21.25 -8.76
N CYS A 193 24.15 -22.26 -8.16
CA CYS A 193 24.23 -22.48 -6.71
C CYS A 193 25.66 -22.69 -6.23
N ASN A 194 26.50 -23.38 -7.02
CA ASN A 194 27.91 -23.61 -6.70
C ASN A 194 28.78 -22.34 -6.75
N GLN A 195 28.33 -21.27 -7.42
CA GLN A 195 29.00 -19.96 -7.41
C GLN A 195 28.61 -19.12 -6.18
N MET A 196 27.55 -19.49 -5.47
CA MET A 196 27.12 -18.80 -4.25
C MET A 196 27.96 -19.27 -3.06
N THR A 197 28.34 -18.34 -2.17
CA THR A 197 29.15 -18.65 -0.97
C THR A 197 28.32 -18.78 0.30
N ALA A 198 27.28 -17.95 0.46
CA ALA A 198 26.48 -17.88 1.70
C ALA A 198 25.26 -18.83 1.74
N TYR A 199 24.73 -19.21 0.56
CA TYR A 199 23.44 -19.91 0.45
C TYR A 199 23.51 -21.14 -0.47
N LYS A 200 24.71 -21.67 -0.63
CA LYS A 200 24.98 -22.75 -1.58
C LYS A 200 24.09 -23.96 -1.30
N GLU A 201 24.06 -24.45 -0.06
CA GLU A 201 23.38 -25.69 0.30
C GLU A 201 21.85 -25.53 0.23
N GLU A 202 21.32 -24.39 0.66
CA GLU A 202 19.89 -24.07 0.55
C GLU A 202 19.48 -23.95 -0.92
N CYS A 203 20.31 -23.31 -1.75
CA CYS A 203 20.10 -23.22 -3.19
C CYS A 203 20.10 -24.62 -3.84
N LEU A 204 21.06 -25.48 -3.48
CA LEU A 204 21.14 -26.85 -3.99
C LEU A 204 19.92 -27.69 -3.60
N HIS A 205 19.42 -27.54 -2.36
CA HIS A 205 18.20 -28.20 -1.92
C HIS A 205 16.99 -27.76 -2.75
N LEU A 206 16.81 -26.45 -2.92
CA LEU A 206 15.73 -25.88 -3.73
C LEU A 206 15.80 -26.33 -5.19
N VAL A 207 16.99 -26.34 -5.77
CA VAL A 207 17.18 -26.84 -7.14
C VAL A 207 16.84 -28.32 -7.19
N SER A 208 17.27 -29.15 -6.23
CA SER A 208 16.97 -30.58 -6.25
C SER A 208 15.48 -30.91 -6.13
N GLU A 209 14.73 -30.09 -5.38
CA GLU A 209 13.33 -30.30 -5.06
C GLU A 209 12.39 -29.70 -6.13
N TYR A 210 12.72 -28.52 -6.66
CA TYR A 210 11.80 -27.75 -7.49
C TYR A 210 12.19 -27.63 -8.96
N TYR A 211 13.41 -28.03 -9.38
CA TYR A 211 13.84 -27.81 -10.78
C TYR A 211 12.91 -28.45 -11.81
N GLU A 212 12.29 -29.59 -11.50
CA GLU A 212 11.39 -30.26 -12.43
C GLU A 212 10.11 -29.46 -12.63
N VAL A 213 9.49 -29.01 -11.54
CA VAL A 213 8.28 -28.17 -11.55
C VAL A 213 8.58 -26.83 -12.22
N MET A 214 9.74 -26.24 -11.96
CA MET A 214 10.18 -25.01 -12.62
C MET A 214 10.36 -25.20 -14.13
N TYR A 215 11.00 -26.30 -14.55
CA TYR A 215 11.19 -26.61 -15.97
C TYR A 215 9.86 -26.85 -16.67
N ASP A 216 8.98 -27.66 -16.07
CA ASP A 216 7.66 -27.96 -16.63
C ASP A 216 6.80 -26.71 -16.71
N PHE A 217 6.84 -25.82 -15.70
CA PHE A 217 6.19 -24.51 -15.79
C PHE A 217 6.73 -23.66 -16.94
N LEU A 218 8.05 -23.56 -17.12
CA LEU A 218 8.67 -22.78 -18.21
C LEU A 218 8.31 -23.34 -19.60
N VAL A 219 8.19 -24.67 -19.73
CA VAL A 219 7.90 -25.33 -20.99
C VAL A 219 6.40 -25.40 -21.28
N GLU A 220 5.56 -25.63 -20.29
CA GLU A 220 4.14 -25.98 -20.50
C GLU A 220 3.19 -24.86 -20.10
N GLU A 221 3.54 -24.08 -19.07
CA GLU A 221 2.62 -23.14 -18.43
C GLU A 221 2.98 -21.66 -18.63
N LEU A 222 4.25 -21.35 -18.96
CA LEU A 222 4.69 -19.98 -19.22
C LEU A 222 4.09 -19.47 -20.53
N ASN A 223 2.96 -18.79 -20.39
CA ASN A 223 2.18 -18.24 -21.49
C ASN A 223 2.23 -16.71 -21.44
N GLY A 224 2.86 -16.09 -22.46
CA GLY A 224 3.00 -14.64 -22.59
C GLY A 224 1.68 -13.89 -22.41
N PRO A 225 0.62 -14.18 -23.17
CA PRO A 225 -0.68 -13.53 -23.01
C PRO A 225 -1.27 -13.62 -21.60
N VAL A 226 -1.22 -14.78 -20.95
CA VAL A 226 -1.73 -14.97 -19.59
C VAL A 226 -0.90 -14.20 -18.57
N LEU A 227 0.44 -14.28 -18.66
CA LEU A 227 1.34 -13.56 -17.76
C LEU A 227 1.21 -12.05 -17.93
N CYS A 228 1.20 -11.56 -19.17
CA CYS A 228 1.05 -10.14 -19.49
C CYS A 228 -0.30 -9.57 -19.07
N LYS A 229 -1.34 -10.41 -19.07
CA LYS A 229 -2.65 -10.07 -18.50
C LYS A 229 -2.63 -10.06 -16.97
N MET A 230 -1.92 -11.01 -16.34
CA MET A 230 -1.75 -11.06 -14.89
C MET A 230 -1.02 -9.82 -14.35
N VAL A 231 0.04 -9.36 -15.03
CA VAL A 231 0.79 -8.15 -14.66
C VAL A 231 0.11 -6.84 -15.11
N GLY A 232 -1.07 -6.92 -15.72
CA GLY A 232 -1.88 -5.76 -16.10
C GLY A 232 -1.41 -5.01 -17.36
N LEU A 233 -0.50 -5.59 -18.15
CA LEU A 233 -0.01 -5.02 -19.42
C LEU A 233 -0.91 -5.38 -20.61
N CYS A 234 -1.61 -6.51 -20.53
CA CYS A 234 -2.65 -6.89 -21.50
C CYS A 234 -4.04 -6.79 -20.86
N HIS A 235 -5.00 -6.20 -21.57
CA HIS A 235 -6.37 -6.13 -21.08
C HIS A 235 -7.09 -7.49 -21.20
N PRO A 236 -8.02 -7.82 -20.28
CA PRO A 236 -8.93 -8.93 -20.49
C PRO A 236 -9.79 -8.67 -21.74
N SER A 237 -9.52 -9.38 -22.83
CA SER A 237 -10.44 -9.46 -23.96
C SER A 237 -11.82 -9.86 -23.43
N SER A 238 -12.83 -9.04 -23.69
CA SER A 238 -14.21 -9.30 -23.33
C SER A 238 -14.61 -10.70 -23.84
N GLY A 239 -14.72 -11.68 -22.92
CA GLY A 239 -15.30 -12.99 -23.21
C GLY A 239 -14.45 -14.26 -23.02
N GLN A 240 -13.21 -14.22 -22.53
CA GLN A 240 -12.49 -15.44 -22.14
C GLN A 240 -12.45 -15.64 -20.62
N ASN A 241 -13.19 -16.65 -20.15
CA ASN A 241 -12.94 -17.29 -18.86
C ASN A 241 -11.56 -17.94 -18.94
N ILE A 242 -10.57 -17.35 -18.28
CA ILE A 242 -9.27 -18.00 -18.09
C ILE A 242 -9.47 -18.98 -16.95
N GLU A 243 -9.54 -20.26 -17.28
CA GLU A 243 -9.43 -21.33 -16.30
C GLU A 243 -7.96 -21.40 -15.86
N VAL A 244 -7.61 -20.62 -14.84
CA VAL A 244 -6.33 -20.78 -14.15
C VAL A 244 -6.46 -22.05 -13.33
N HIS A 245 -5.78 -23.11 -13.73
CA HIS A 245 -5.73 -24.34 -12.96
C HIS A 245 -4.80 -24.10 -11.76
N LEU A 246 -5.35 -23.53 -10.67
CA LEU A 246 -4.64 -23.55 -9.38
C LEU A 246 -4.54 -25.01 -8.95
N ARG A 247 -3.38 -25.63 -9.14
CA ARG A 247 -3.05 -26.89 -8.47
C ARG A 247 -2.87 -26.60 -6.98
N PRO A 248 -3.71 -27.14 -6.09
CA PRO A 248 -3.47 -27.06 -4.66
C PRO A 248 -2.17 -27.82 -4.37
N LEU A 249 -1.20 -27.18 -3.72
CA LEU A 249 0.04 -27.84 -3.32
C LEU A 249 -0.11 -28.71 -2.06
N ILE A 250 -1.33 -28.89 -1.56
CA ILE A 250 -1.58 -29.91 -0.56
C ILE A 250 -1.75 -31.23 -1.30
N TYR A 251 -0.71 -32.07 -1.25
CA TYR A 251 -0.82 -33.49 -1.55
C TYR A 251 -1.73 -34.13 -0.47
N THR A 252 -3.05 -34.09 -0.65
CA THR A 252 -3.97 -34.86 0.18
C THR A 252 -4.10 -36.25 -0.42
N ASN A 253 -3.33 -37.22 0.08
CA ASN A 253 -3.78 -38.61 0.07
C ASN A 253 -5.01 -38.72 0.98
N THR A 254 -6.17 -38.22 0.56
CA THR A 254 -7.51 -38.57 1.06
C THR A 254 -8.57 -37.73 0.36
N GLU A 255 -9.48 -38.40 -0.34
CA GLU A 255 -10.70 -37.81 -0.88
C GLU A 255 -11.52 -37.20 0.26
N THR A 256 -11.51 -35.86 0.38
CA THR A 256 -12.56 -35.15 1.13
C THR A 256 -13.06 -33.98 0.30
N VAL A 257 -14.26 -34.16 -0.26
CA VAL A 257 -14.98 -33.15 -1.02
C VAL A 257 -15.44 -32.04 -0.06
N LEU A 258 -14.76 -30.89 -0.09
CA LEU A 258 -15.23 -29.66 0.54
C LEU A 258 -16.47 -29.14 -0.21
N LYS A 259 -17.66 -29.36 0.36
CA LYS A 259 -18.90 -28.70 -0.10
C LYS A 259 -18.97 -27.29 0.49
N VAL A 260 -18.62 -26.29 -0.30
CA VAL A 260 -18.89 -24.88 0.04
C VAL A 260 -20.36 -24.57 -0.24
N GLY A 261 -21.12 -24.27 0.81
CA GLY A 261 -22.55 -23.99 0.77
C GLY A 261 -22.91 -22.69 0.07
N LYS A 262 -23.98 -22.71 -0.73
CA LYS A 262 -24.62 -21.52 -1.32
C LYS A 262 -25.29 -20.69 -0.23
N HIS A 263 -24.81 -19.48 0.02
CA HIS A 263 -25.65 -18.37 0.47
C HIS A 263 -25.30 -17.11 -0.32
N VAL A 264 -26.03 -16.90 -1.42
CA VAL A 264 -26.21 -15.57 -2.01
C VAL A 264 -27.71 -15.31 -2.00
N GLY A 265 -28.11 -14.33 -1.19
CA GLY A 265 -29.49 -13.88 -1.04
C GLY A 265 -30.01 -13.27 -2.33
N ASN A 266 -31.20 -13.71 -2.73
CA ASN A 266 -32.01 -13.06 -3.75
C ASN A 266 -32.55 -11.73 -3.19
N ASN A 267 -32.18 -10.63 -3.84
CA ASN A 267 -32.96 -9.40 -3.78
C ASN A 267 -32.97 -8.75 -5.17
N LYS A 268 -33.98 -9.07 -5.98
CA LYS A 268 -34.41 -8.27 -7.11
C LYS A 268 -35.93 -8.09 -7.08
N LYS A 269 -36.33 -6.82 -7.18
CA LYS A 269 -37.68 -6.27 -7.10
C LYS A 269 -38.56 -6.65 -8.30
N SER A 270 -39.86 -6.78 -8.02
CA SER A 270 -41.04 -6.25 -8.76
C SER A 270 -41.19 -6.56 -10.25
N LYS A 271 -42.16 -7.41 -10.59
CA LYS A 271 -43.46 -6.99 -11.15
C LYS A 271 -44.46 -8.14 -11.08
#